data_AF-A0A353HCR7-F1
#
_entry.id   AF-A0A353HCR7-F1
#
_cell.length_a   1.000
_cell.length_b   1.000
_cell.length_c   1.000
_cell.angle_alpha   90.00
_cell.angle_beta   90.00
_cell.angle_gamma   90.00
#
_symmetry.space_group_name_H-M   'P 1'
#
loop_
_entity.id
_entity.type
_entity.pdbx_description
1 polymer ?
#
loop_
_entity_poly.entity_id
_entity_poly.type
_entity_poly.pdbx_seq_one_letter_code
_entity_poly.pdbx_strand_id
1 'polypeptide(L)'
;ALRLEAHERWSYDEKKKIQKLVDIIAVCHSCHSVIHIGRTQLLGDEEKAIKHYLKVNKCSYSDYIKNLGEANARHRELNKVDEWQLDLSVLKKIIGNIEL
;
A
#
# COMPACT_ATOMS: atom_id res chain seq x y z
N ALA A 1 -3.04 -5.88 18.70
CA ALA A 1 -4.15 -6.33 17.85
C ALA A 1 -3.97 -7.82 17.59
N LEU A 2 -4.95 -8.66 17.93
CA LEU A 2 -4.89 -10.12 17.70
C LEU A 2 -5.35 -10.51 16.29
N ARG A 3 -5.96 -9.59 15.53
CA ARG A 3 -6.42 -9.79 14.16
C ARG A 3 -5.49 -9.11 13.16
N LEU A 4 -5.07 -9.84 12.14
CA LEU A 4 -4.37 -9.30 10.99
C LEU A 4 -5.38 -8.80 9.94
N GLU A 5 -4.96 -7.81 9.16
CA GLU A 5 -5.72 -7.19 8.10
C GLU A 5 -5.06 -7.53 6.75
N ALA A 6 -5.87 -7.82 5.74
CA ALA A 6 -5.38 -8.07 4.40
C ALA A 6 -5.00 -6.74 3.72
N HIS A 7 -3.88 -6.72 3.02
CA HIS A 7 -3.42 -5.59 2.24
C HIS A 7 -2.93 -6.04 0.86
N GLU A 8 -3.47 -5.41 -0.19
CA GLU A 8 -3.14 -5.68 -1.58
C GLU A 8 -1.81 -5.03 -1.99
N ARG A 9 -0.88 -5.84 -2.51
CA ARG A 9 0.35 -5.33 -3.12
C ARG A 9 0.20 -5.24 -4.62
N TRP A 10 0.49 -4.06 -5.16
CA TRP A 10 0.36 -3.76 -6.59
C TRP A 10 1.70 -3.49 -7.26
N SER A 11 1.81 -3.84 -8.53
CA SER A 11 2.84 -3.34 -9.45
C SER A 11 2.18 -2.64 -10.64
N TYR A 12 2.89 -1.70 -11.22
CA TYR A 12 2.37 -0.83 -12.28
C TYR A 12 3.32 -0.84 -13.48
N ASP A 13 2.79 -1.06 -14.68
CA ASP A 13 3.46 -0.86 -15.96
C ASP A 13 2.75 0.30 -16.68
N GLU A 14 3.28 1.53 -16.55
CA GLU A 14 2.67 2.73 -17.16
C GLU A 14 2.61 2.65 -18.68
N LYS A 15 3.58 2.00 -19.34
CA LYS A 15 3.67 1.95 -20.80
C LYS A 15 2.55 1.08 -21.38
N LYS A 16 2.26 -0.04 -20.73
CA LYS A 16 1.15 -0.93 -21.10
C LYS A 16 -0.15 -0.60 -20.38
N LYS A 17 -0.12 0.36 -19.46
CA LYS A 17 -1.22 0.73 -18.56
C LYS A 17 -1.77 -0.47 -17.78
N ILE A 18 -0.89 -1.31 -17.22
CA ILE A 18 -1.30 -2.49 -16.43
C ILE A 18 -1.07 -2.23 -14.93
N GLN A 19 -2.14 -2.33 -14.14
CA GLN A 19 -2.09 -2.44 -12.68
C GLN A 19 -2.28 -3.91 -12.30
N LYS A 20 -1.21 -4.53 -11.79
CA LYS A 20 -1.18 -5.95 -11.48
C LYS A 20 -1.24 -6.18 -9.98
N LEU A 21 -2.19 -6.99 -9.53
CA LEU A 21 -2.18 -7.53 -8.17
C LEU A 21 -1.03 -8.54 -8.08
N VAL A 22 -0.06 -8.25 -7.23
CA VAL A 22 1.13 -9.08 -7.03
C VAL A 22 0.92 -10.06 -5.90
N ASP A 23 0.27 -9.63 -4.83
CA ASP A 23 0.09 -10.43 -3.62
C ASP A 23 -0.99 -9.82 -2.71
N ILE A 24 -1.48 -10.60 -1.76
CA ILE A 24 -2.30 -10.13 -0.63
C ILE A 24 -1.59 -10.55 0.65
N ILE A 25 -1.06 -9.57 1.39
CA ILE A 25 -0.30 -9.84 2.62
C ILE A 25 -1.15 -9.58 3.85
N ALA A 26 -0.89 -10.35 4.92
CA ALA A 26 -1.48 -10.11 6.23
C ALA A 26 -0.59 -9.15 7.04
N VAL A 27 -1.13 -8.00 7.44
CA VAL A 27 -0.42 -6.98 8.22
C VAL A 27 -1.16 -6.68 9.52
N CYS A 28 -0.45 -6.19 10.55
CA CYS A 28 -1.14 -5.72 11.74
C CYS A 28 -1.81 -4.36 11.47
N HIS A 29 -2.85 -4.03 12.25
CA HIS A 29 -3.61 -2.78 12.13
C HIS A 29 -2.72 -1.51 12.10
N SER A 30 -1.67 -1.47 12.92
CA SER A 30 -0.74 -0.34 12.96
C SER A 30 0.09 -0.22 11.68
N CYS A 31 0.55 -1.34 11.12
CA CYS A 31 1.20 -1.36 9.80
C CYS A 31 0.22 -0.92 8.71
N HIS A 32 -1.03 -1.40 8.76
CA HIS A 32 -2.03 -1.06 7.75
C HIS A 32 -2.40 0.43 7.76
N SER A 33 -2.47 1.03 8.95
CA SER A 33 -2.67 2.49 9.12
C SER A 33 -1.52 3.31 8.52
N VAL A 34 -0.28 2.81 8.62
CA VAL A 34 0.88 3.43 7.98
C VAL A 34 0.82 3.31 6.46
N ILE A 35 0.44 2.13 5.95
CA ILE A 35 0.30 1.90 4.51
C ILE A 35 -0.78 2.81 3.92
N HIS A 36 -1.91 2.97 4.62
CA HIS A 36 -2.97 3.92 4.28
C HIS A 36 -2.82 5.26 5.00
N ILE A 37 -1.60 5.82 5.04
CA ILE A 37 -1.31 7.06 5.77
C ILE A 37 -2.24 8.21 5.37
N GLY A 38 -2.56 8.37 4.08
CA GLY A 38 -3.48 9.43 3.63
C GLY A 38 -4.88 9.34 4.27
N ARG A 39 -5.41 8.13 4.46
CA ARG A 39 -6.68 7.94 5.19
C ARG A 39 -6.49 8.21 6.68
N THR A 40 -5.42 7.71 7.27
CA THR A 40 -5.14 7.89 8.70
C THR A 40 -4.95 9.35 9.08
N GLN A 41 -4.36 10.17 8.20
CA GLN A 41 -4.26 11.62 8.36
C GLN A 41 -5.64 12.29 8.39
N LEU A 42 -6.54 11.93 7.49
CA LEU A 42 -7.91 12.45 7.48
C LEU A 42 -8.70 12.12 8.76
N LEU A 43 -8.33 11.05 9.46
CA LEU A 43 -8.93 10.64 10.72
C LEU A 43 -8.24 11.25 11.96
N GLY A 44 -7.16 12.01 11.78
CA GLY A 44 -6.42 12.65 12.88
C GLY A 44 -5.53 11.72 13.70
N ASP A 45 -5.22 10.52 13.21
CA ASP A 45 -4.44 9.50 13.94
C ASP A 45 -2.98 9.37 13.44
N GLU A 46 -2.47 10.38 12.72
CA GLU A 46 -1.16 10.31 12.05
C GLU A 46 0.02 10.15 13.02
N GLU A 47 -0.03 10.76 14.20
CA GLU A 47 1.08 10.71 15.17
C GLU A 47 1.38 9.26 15.60
N LYS A 48 0.33 8.44 15.78
CA LYS A 48 0.47 7.02 16.13
C LYS A 48 1.07 6.23 14.96
N ALA A 49 0.63 6.51 13.73
CA ALA A 49 1.16 5.88 12.53
C ALA A 49 2.65 6.20 12.34
N ILE A 50 3.04 7.47 12.49
CA ILE A 50 4.44 7.91 12.42
C ILE A 50 5.29 7.17 13.45
N LYS A 51 4.88 7.17 14.73
CA LYS A 51 5.61 6.44 15.78
C LYS A 51 5.78 4.96 15.45
N HIS A 52 4.75 4.34 14.87
CA HIS A 52 4.82 2.95 14.43
C HIS A 52 5.80 2.74 13.26
N TYR A 53 5.76 3.60 12.25
CA TYR A 53 6.66 3.57 11.10
C TYR A 53 8.13 3.64 11.53
N LEU A 54 8.46 4.61 12.39
CA LEU A 54 9.83 4.80 12.89
C LEU A 54 10.33 3.56 13.65
N LYS A 55 9.48 2.99 14.51
CA LYS A 55 9.79 1.79 15.30
C LYS A 55 10.05 0.57 14.41
N VAL A 56 9.19 0.29 13.44
CA VAL A 56 9.27 -0.92 12.60
C VAL A 56 10.42 -0.81 11.60
N ASN A 57 10.60 0.35 10.98
CA ASN A 57 11.64 0.56 9.97
C ASN A 57 13.00 0.96 10.57
N LYS A 58 13.08 1.20 11.89
CA LYS A 58 14.29 1.65 12.60
C LYS A 58 14.93 2.87 11.94
N CYS A 59 14.11 3.87 11.63
CA CYS A 59 14.53 5.06 10.91
C CYS A 59 14.18 6.35 11.66
N SER A 60 14.74 7.47 11.19
CA SER A 60 14.51 8.80 11.75
C SER A 60 13.22 9.43 11.21
N TYR A 61 12.74 10.48 11.89
CA TYR A 61 11.60 11.26 11.39
C TYR A 61 11.90 11.91 10.03
N SER A 62 13.14 12.34 9.79
CA SER A 62 13.57 12.84 8.48
C SER A 62 13.46 11.77 7.39
N ASP A 63 13.80 10.51 7.69
CA ASP A 63 13.62 9.40 6.74
C ASP A 63 12.14 9.18 6.44
N TYR A 64 11.27 9.23 7.45
CA TYR A 64 9.82 9.15 7.26
C TYR A 64 9.31 10.24 6.32
N ILE A 65 9.68 11.50 6.53
CA ILE A 65 9.24 12.62 5.70
C ILE A 65 9.73 12.46 4.26
N LYS A 66 10.98 12.05 4.08
CA LYS A 66 11.53 11.74 2.75
C LYS A 66 10.72 10.64 2.06
N ASN A 67 10.51 9.52 2.73
CA ASN A 67 9.80 8.36 2.17
C ASN A 67 8.33 8.66 1.88
N LEU A 68 7.66 9.46 2.73
CA LEU A 68 6.31 9.94 2.47
C LEU A 68 6.27 10.86 1.24
N GLY A 69 7.26 11.73 1.08
CA GLY A 69 7.42 12.59 -0.09
C GLY A 69 7.57 11.78 -1.38
N GLU A 70 8.42 10.75 -1.36
CA GLU A 70 8.63 9.82 -2.48
C GLU A 70 7.37 9.02 -2.81
N ALA A 71 6.67 8.50 -1.80
CA ALA A 71 5.41 7.77 -1.99
C ALA A 71 4.32 8.68 -2.59
N ASN A 72 4.19 9.90 -2.11
CA ASN A 72 3.24 10.89 -2.64
C ASN A 72 3.59 11.30 -4.08
N ALA A 73 4.88 11.46 -4.39
CA ALA A 73 5.32 11.73 -5.76
C ALA A 73 4.97 10.55 -6.69
N ARG A 74 5.26 9.31 -6.27
CA ARG A 74 4.91 8.12 -7.03
C ARG A 74 3.40 8.01 -7.28
N HIS A 75 2.59 8.25 -6.26
CA HIS A 75 1.13 8.24 -6.38
C HIS A 75 0.63 9.28 -7.40
N ARG A 76 1.18 10.51 -7.37
CA ARG A 76 0.85 11.54 -8.37
C ARG A 76 1.21 11.12 -9.79
N GLU A 77 2.36 10.49 -10.00
CA GLU A 77 2.75 9.98 -11.32
C GLU A 77 1.81 8.87 -11.82
N LEU A 78 1.43 7.94 -10.94
CA LEU A 78 0.49 6.87 -11.29
C LEU A 78 -0.91 7.40 -11.68
N ASN A 79 -1.36 8.50 -11.07
CA ASN A 79 -2.64 9.13 -11.37
C ASN A 79 -2.65 9.91 -12.70
N LYS A 80 -1.51 10.01 -13.41
CA LYS A 80 -1.47 10.56 -14.77
C LYS A 80 -1.94 9.56 -15.83
N VAL A 81 -1.97 8.27 -15.49
CA VAL A 81 -2.57 7.24 -16.34
C VAL A 81 -4.08 7.33 -16.18
N ASP A 82 -4.75 7.59 -17.28
CA ASP A 82 -6.20 7.77 -17.43
C ASP A 82 -7.00 6.51 -17.08
N GLU A 83 -6.55 5.35 -17.55
CA GLU A 83 -7.21 4.07 -17.30
C GLU A 83 -6.19 2.93 -17.16
N TRP A 84 -6.37 2.13 -16.11
CA TRP A 84 -5.54 0.96 -15.82
C TRP A 84 -6.27 -0.33 -16.19
N GLN A 85 -5.60 -1.20 -16.94
CA GLN A 85 -5.99 -2.60 -17.09
C GLN A 85 -5.61 -3.38 -15.84
N LEU A 86 -6.56 -4.10 -15.26
CA LEU A 86 -6.33 -4.93 -14.08
C LEU A 86 -5.81 -6.32 -14.46
N ASP A 87 -4.64 -6.69 -13.94
CA ASP A 87 -4.15 -8.07 -13.95
C ASP A 87 -4.32 -8.68 -12.55
N LEU A 88 -5.34 -9.52 -12.42
CA LEU A 88 -5.67 -10.27 -11.19
C LEU A 88 -5.29 -11.75 -11.29
N SER A 89 -4.43 -12.13 -12.25
CA SER A 89 -4.07 -13.52 -12.50
C SER A 89 -3.51 -14.25 -11.27
N VAL A 90 -2.92 -13.52 -10.31
CA VAL A 90 -2.40 -14.08 -9.06
C VAL A 90 -3.49 -14.66 -8.17
N LEU A 91 -4.74 -14.20 -8.26
CA LEU A 91 -5.82 -14.71 -7.42
C LEU A 91 -6.00 -16.22 -7.59
N LYS A 92 -5.89 -16.75 -8.82
CA LYS A 92 -5.95 -18.20 -9.08
C LYS A 92 -4.97 -19.01 -8.22
N LYS A 93 -3.83 -18.41 -7.84
CA LYS A 93 -2.84 -19.01 -6.95
C LYS A 93 -3.16 -18.81 -5.47
N ILE A 94 -3.68 -17.64 -5.10
CA ILE A 94 -3.94 -17.25 -3.70
C ILE A 94 -5.20 -17.95 -3.16
N ILE A 95 -6.29 -17.94 -3.93
CA ILE A 95 -7.60 -18.44 -3.50
C ILE A 95 -8.02 -19.73 -4.21
N GLY A 96 -7.16 -20.27 -5.09
CA GLY A 96 -7.42 -21.47 -5.88
C GLY A 96 -8.26 -21.19 -7.14
N ASN A 97 -8.64 -22.26 -7.85
CA ASN A 97 -9.57 -22.16 -8.97
C ASN A 97 -10.95 -21.77 -8.44
N ILE A 98 -11.29 -20.50 -8.60
CA ILE A 98 -12.65 -20.01 -8.50
C ILE A 98 -13.20 -19.97 -9.93
N GLU A 99 -14.22 -20.78 -10.20
CA GLU A 99 -15.12 -20.51 -11.33
C GLU A 99 -15.82 -19.19 -11.01
N LEU A 100 -15.46 -18.12 -11.74
CA LEU A 100 -16.18 -16.85 -11.75
C LEU A 100 -17.18 -16.86 -12.92
#